data_AF-A0A193GK76-F1
#
_entry.id   AF-A0A193GK76-F1
#
_cell.length_a   1.000
_cell.length_b   1.000
_cell.length_c   1.000
_cell.angle_alpha   90.00
_cell.angle_beta   90.00
_cell.angle_gamma   90.00
#
_symmetry.space_group_name_H-M   'P 1'
#
loop_
_entity.id
_entity.type
_entity.pdbx_description
1 polymer ?
#
loop_
_entity_poly.entity_id
_entity_poly.type
_entity_poly.pdbx_seq_one_letter_code
_entity_poly.pdbx_strand_id
1 'polypeptide(L)'
;MAHSPAAHAADTNNGPNTISAIKTNWVNSDGNDNTKGYWVYYYKFDGTIANAAACPNTWDAKSADANINTLLQSAFMSGMAVDFGISNDCTIDTVQIDPQ
;
A
#
# COMPACT_ATOMS: atom_id res chain seq x y z
N MET A 1 20.74 -19.84 -11.32
CA MET A 1 20.70 -18.37 -11.26
C MET A 1 20.32 -18.01 -9.84
N ALA A 2 21.26 -17.49 -9.05
CA ALA A 2 21.00 -17.11 -7.67
C ALA A 2 20.18 -15.82 -7.68
N HIS A 3 18.89 -15.93 -7.34
CA HIS A 3 18.06 -14.77 -7.01
C HIS A 3 18.67 -14.15 -5.75
N SER A 4 19.33 -13.01 -5.88
CA SER A 4 19.61 -12.17 -4.71
C SER A 4 18.27 -11.56 -4.33
N PRO A 5 17.69 -11.89 -3.17
CA PRO A 5 16.56 -11.10 -2.68
C PRO A 5 17.09 -9.68 -2.52
N ALA A 6 16.50 -8.73 -3.23
CA ALA A 6 16.78 -7.33 -2.99
C ALA A 6 16.56 -7.09 -1.49
N ALA A 7 17.55 -6.49 -0.82
CA ALA A 7 17.50 -6.26 0.60
C ALA A 7 16.38 -5.24 0.89
N HIS A 8 15.19 -5.74 1.20
CA HIS A 8 14.04 -4.93 1.54
C HIS A 8 14.02 -4.71 3.06
N ALA A 9 14.26 -3.47 3.48
CA ALA A 9 14.26 -3.04 4.89
C ALA A 9 12.90 -2.51 5.35
N ALA A 10 11.80 -2.93 4.73
CA ALA A 10 10.44 -2.71 5.23
C ALA A 10 9.87 -4.09 5.54
N ASP A 11 9.30 -4.26 6.73
CA ASP A 11 8.62 -5.49 7.15
C ASP A 11 7.68 -5.93 6.02
N THR A 12 8.14 -6.92 5.27
CA THR A 12 7.39 -7.47 4.14
C THR A 12 6.15 -8.10 4.77
N ASN A 13 4.97 -7.76 4.26
CA ASN A 13 3.75 -8.49 4.59
C ASN A 13 4.02 -10.00 4.61
N ASN A 14 3.38 -10.71 5.53
CA ASN A 14 3.67 -12.11 5.81
C ASN A 14 3.04 -13.05 4.74
N GLY A 15 3.28 -12.74 3.45
CA GLY A 15 2.76 -13.44 2.28
C GLY A 15 1.77 -12.63 1.44
N PRO A 16 1.47 -13.12 0.22
CA PRO A 16 0.71 -12.40 -0.80
C PRO A 16 -0.69 -12.00 -0.33
N ASN A 17 -1.05 -10.74 -0.54
CA ASN A 17 -2.37 -10.19 -0.19
C ASN A 17 -3.06 -9.64 -1.44
N THR A 18 -4.38 -9.82 -1.53
CA THR A 18 -5.18 -9.15 -2.56
C THR A 18 -5.73 -7.83 -2.00
N ILE A 19 -5.91 -6.84 -2.87
CA ILE A 19 -6.56 -5.59 -2.51
C ILE A 19 -8.06 -5.80 -2.66
N SER A 20 -8.82 -5.53 -1.61
CA SER A 20 -10.27 -5.72 -1.61
C SER A 20 -11.05 -4.44 -1.83
N ALA A 21 -10.46 -3.30 -1.49
CA ALA A 21 -11.03 -2.01 -1.80
C ALA A 21 -9.95 -0.91 -1.86
N ILE A 22 -10.21 0.10 -2.69
CA ILE A 22 -9.43 1.33 -2.78
C ILE A 22 -10.35 2.51 -2.47
N LYS A 23 -9.86 3.45 -1.65
CA LYS A 23 -10.56 4.70 -1.32
C LYS A 23 -9.60 5.85 -1.53
N THR A 24 -10.11 6.93 -2.10
CA THR A 24 -9.38 8.18 -2.24
C THR A 24 -9.96 9.22 -1.30
N ASN A 25 -9.07 10.02 -0.70
CA ASN A 25 -9.47 11.19 0.08
C ASN A 25 -8.64 12.39 -0.32
N TRP A 26 -9.29 13.54 -0.50
CA TRP A 26 -8.58 14.81 -0.70
C TRP A 26 -8.11 15.32 0.65
N VAL A 27 -6.80 15.53 0.79
CA VAL A 27 -6.19 16.07 2.01
C VAL A 27 -5.68 17.47 1.72
N ASN A 28 -6.17 18.45 2.46
CA ASN A 28 -5.66 19.81 2.41
C ASN A 28 -4.30 19.87 3.10
N SER A 29 -3.28 20.35 2.40
CA SER A 29 -1.90 20.42 2.92
C SER A 29 -1.73 21.44 4.05
N ASP A 30 -2.55 22.50 4.07
CA ASP A 30 -2.43 23.61 5.02
C ASP A 30 -3.62 23.77 5.97
N GLY A 31 -4.50 22.75 6.09
CA GLY A 31 -5.62 22.71 7.04
C GLY A 31 -6.75 23.74 6.82
N ASN A 32 -6.53 24.78 6.01
CA ASN A 32 -7.47 25.90 5.84
C ASN A 32 -7.57 26.44 4.39
N ASP A 33 -6.74 25.94 3.47
CA ASP A 33 -6.79 26.30 2.05
C ASP A 33 -7.25 25.08 1.22
N ASN A 34 -8.51 25.09 0.78
CA ASN A 34 -9.10 24.05 -0.06
C ASN A 34 -8.54 24.02 -1.49
N THR A 35 -7.66 24.96 -1.86
CA THR A 35 -7.04 25.01 -3.20
C THR A 35 -5.67 24.32 -3.26
N LYS A 36 -5.08 23.99 -2.10
CA LYS A 36 -3.78 23.30 -1.99
C LYS A 36 -3.93 22.01 -1.22
N GLY A 37 -4.31 20.96 -1.94
CA GLY A 37 -4.40 19.61 -1.40
C GLY A 37 -3.82 18.58 -2.36
N TYR A 38 -3.78 17.35 -1.89
CA TYR A 38 -3.37 16.18 -2.67
C TYR A 38 -4.32 15.01 -2.39
N TRP A 39 -4.47 14.13 -3.38
CA TRP A 39 -5.21 12.90 -3.21
C TRP A 39 -4.36 11.89 -2.47
N VAL A 40 -4.88 11.39 -1.35
CA VAL A 40 -4.31 10.24 -0.64
C VAL A 40 -5.13 9.01 -0.99
N TYR A 41 -4.43 7.96 -1.39
CA TYR A 41 -5.01 6.66 -1.70
C TYR A 41 -4.85 5.76 -0.47
N TYR A 42 -5.96 5.15 -0.08
CA TYR A 42 -6.04 4.18 1.00
C TYR A 42 -6.41 2.83 0.42
N TYR A 43 -5.79 1.78 0.94
CA TYR A 43 -5.88 0.43 0.46
C TYR A 43 -6.37 -0.48 1.57
N LYS A 44 -7.34 -1.32 1.23
CA LYS A 44 -7.79 -2.40 2.10
C LYS A 44 -7.33 -3.72 1.51
N PHE A 45 -6.72 -4.56 2.33
CA PHE A 45 -6.20 -5.87 1.92
C PHE A 45 -7.07 -7.00 2.49
N ASP A 46 -7.30 -8.04 1.67
CA ASP A 46 -7.89 -9.31 2.10
C ASP A 46 -6.75 -10.28 2.44
N GLY A 47 -6.17 -10.10 3.63
CA GLY A 47 -5.16 -11.01 4.18
C GLY A 47 -4.47 -10.39 5.39
N THR A 48 -3.44 -11.03 5.93
CA THR A 48 -2.82 -10.58 7.19
C THR A 48 -1.68 -9.61 6.91
N ILE A 49 -1.83 -8.37 7.38
CA ILE A 49 -0.75 -7.37 7.36
C ILE A 49 0.24 -7.73 8.48
N ALA A 50 1.53 -7.82 8.16
CA ALA A 50 2.58 -8.19 9.12
C ALA A 50 2.59 -7.26 10.36
N ASN A 51 2.23 -5.99 10.15
CA ASN A 51 2.13 -4.98 11.19
C ASN A 51 0.68 -4.69 11.61
N ALA A 52 -0.14 -5.73 11.77
CA ALA A 52 -1.57 -5.60 12.13
C ALA A 52 -1.83 -4.81 13.42
N ALA A 53 -0.84 -4.71 14.32
CA ALA A 53 -0.97 -3.95 15.56
C ALA A 53 -0.85 -2.43 15.34
N ALA A 54 0.04 -2.00 14.44
CA ALA A 54 0.16 -0.58 14.07
C ALA A 54 -0.85 -0.19 12.98
N CYS A 55 -1.15 -1.15 12.09
CA CYS A 55 -2.01 -1.00 10.94
C CYS A 55 -3.04 -2.12 10.97
N PRO A 56 -4.13 -1.97 11.76
CA PRO A 56 -5.21 -2.93 11.73
C PRO A 56 -5.70 -3.11 10.29
N ASN A 57 -6.38 -4.23 10.01
CA ASN A 57 -6.88 -4.59 8.67
C ASN A 57 -8.04 -3.67 8.21
N THR A 58 -7.75 -2.38 8.16
CA THR A 58 -8.63 -1.23 8.05
C THR A 58 -8.18 -0.36 6.88
N TRP A 59 -8.88 0.75 6.68
CA TRP A 59 -8.58 1.76 5.66
C TRP A 59 -7.35 2.63 6.00
N ASP A 60 -6.37 2.10 6.73
CA ASP A 60 -5.26 2.89 7.27
C ASP A 60 -3.99 2.76 6.41
N ALA A 61 -3.86 1.71 5.60
CA ALA A 61 -2.74 1.54 4.69
C ALA A 61 -2.84 2.55 3.53
N LYS A 62 -1.82 3.38 3.35
CA LYS A 62 -1.80 4.49 2.37
C LYS A 62 -0.45 4.56 1.66
N SER A 63 -0.38 5.20 0.50
CA SER A 63 0.90 5.59 -0.07
C SER A 63 0.84 6.98 -0.69
N ALA A 64 1.92 7.74 -0.52
CA ALA A 64 2.14 9.01 -1.19
C ALA A 64 2.91 8.85 -2.50
N ASP A 65 3.46 7.66 -2.79
CA ASP A 65 4.21 7.39 -4.00
C ASP A 65 3.26 7.04 -5.15
N ALA A 66 3.34 7.80 -6.25
CA ALA A 66 2.47 7.62 -7.41
C ALA A 66 2.70 6.27 -8.13
N ASN A 67 3.92 5.74 -8.11
CA ASN A 67 4.25 4.46 -8.73
C ASN A 67 3.68 3.30 -7.91
N ILE A 68 3.80 3.36 -6.59
CA ILE A 68 3.17 2.37 -5.68
C ILE A 68 1.66 2.39 -5.88
N ASN A 69 1.07 3.59 -5.92
CA ASN A 69 -0.37 3.74 -6.13
C ASN A 69 -0.83 3.15 -7.46
N THR A 70 -0.05 3.35 -8.53
CA THR A 70 -0.33 2.80 -9.86
C THR A 70 -0.27 1.27 -9.87
N LEU A 71 0.74 0.68 -9.24
CA LEU A 71 0.90 -0.78 -9.15
C LEU A 71 -0.21 -1.43 -8.31
N LEU A 72 -0.54 -0.86 -7.16
CA LEU A 72 -1.64 -1.34 -6.33
C LEU A 72 -2.99 -1.22 -7.07
N GLN A 73 -3.21 -0.11 -7.80
CA GLN A 73 -4.40 0.03 -8.60
C GLN A 73 -4.47 -0.99 -9.74
N SER A 74 -3.36 -1.27 -10.42
CA SER A 74 -3.35 -2.30 -11.48
C SER A 74 -3.60 -3.70 -10.89
N ALA A 75 -2.98 -4.01 -9.75
CA ALA A 75 -3.20 -5.28 -9.06
C ALA A 75 -4.66 -5.45 -8.65
N PHE A 76 -5.31 -4.41 -8.12
CA PHE A 76 -6.74 -4.42 -7.80
C PHE A 76 -7.60 -4.68 -9.04
N MET A 77 -7.36 -3.97 -10.13
CA MET A 77 -8.12 -4.12 -11.39
C MET A 77 -7.95 -5.50 -12.02
N SER A 78 -6.77 -6.10 -11.88
CA SER A 78 -6.44 -7.42 -12.42
C SER A 78 -6.70 -8.57 -11.45
N GLY A 79 -7.12 -8.28 -10.20
CA GLY A 79 -7.32 -9.28 -9.16
C GLY A 79 -6.03 -10.00 -8.76
N MET A 80 -4.87 -9.38 -8.95
CA MET A 80 -3.57 -9.97 -8.62
C MET A 80 -3.25 -9.81 -7.14
N ALA A 81 -2.53 -10.79 -6.59
CA ALA A 81 -1.92 -10.67 -5.29
C ALA A 81 -0.68 -9.77 -5.35
N VAL A 82 -0.42 -9.07 -4.25
CA VAL A 82 0.75 -8.21 -4.08
C VAL A 82 1.45 -8.54 -2.78
N ASP A 83 2.77 -8.43 -2.82
CA ASP A 83 3.61 -8.27 -1.65
C ASP A 83 3.95 -6.79 -1.47
N PHE A 84 3.95 -6.32 -0.24
CA PHE A 84 4.19 -4.92 0.08
C PHE A 84 4.87 -4.77 1.44
N GLY A 85 5.77 -3.80 1.52
CA GLY A 85 6.36 -3.35 2.79
C GLY A 85 5.56 -2.18 3.34
N ILE A 86 5.20 -2.25 4.62
CA ILE A 86 4.43 -1.23 5.32
C ILE A 86 5.15 -0.75 6.59
N SER A 87 5.23 0.56 6.78
CA SER A 87 5.80 1.18 7.97
C SER A 87 4.77 1.32 9.11
N ASN A 88 5.24 1.66 10.32
CA ASN A 88 4.42 1.76 11.54
C ASN A 88 3.34 2.85 11.49
N ASP A 89 3.41 3.80 10.55
CA ASP A 89 2.40 4.83 10.29
C ASP A 89 1.42 4.44 9.17
N CYS A 90 1.46 3.16 8.77
CA CYS A 90 0.66 2.56 7.71
C CYS A 90 0.95 3.11 6.33
N THR A 91 2.15 3.63 6.12
CA THR A 91 2.61 4.02 4.79
C THR A 91 3.20 2.80 4.06
N ILE A 92 2.71 2.54 2.85
CA ILE A 92 3.23 1.51 1.96
C ILE A 92 4.41 2.10 1.21
N ASP A 93 5.60 1.57 1.50
CA ASP A 93 6.88 2.09 1.00
C ASP A 93 7.44 1.24 -0.15
N THR A 94 6.97 -0.01 -0.28
CA THR A 94 7.37 -0.90 -1.37
C THR A 94 6.19 -1.78 -1.78
N VAL A 95 6.11 -2.12 -3.07
CA VAL A 95 5.14 -3.07 -3.60
C VAL A 95 5.80 -3.92 -4.70
N GLN A 96 5.50 -5.21 -4.69
CA GLN A 96 5.85 -6.16 -5.72
C GLN A 96 4.57 -6.90 -6.12
N ILE A 97 4.25 -6.89 -7.40
CA ILE A 97 3.19 -7.74 -7.94
C ILE A 97 3.80 -9.12 -8.12
N ASP A 98 3.20 -10.15 -7.53
CA ASP A 98 3.64 -11.53 -7.74
C ASP A 98 3.14 -11.98 -9.12
N PRO A 99 4.03 -12.21 -10.11
CA PRO A 99 3.62 -12.74 -11.39
C PRO A 99 3.41 -14.25 -11.23
N GLN A 100 2.14 -14.66 -11.14
CA GLN A 100 1.78 -16.08 -11.24
C GLN A 100 2.24 -16.68 -12.58
#